data_AF-A0A2J6S8F3-F1
#
_entry.id   AF-A0A2J6S8F3-F1
#
_cell.length_a   1.000
_cell.length_b   1.000
_cell.length_c   1.000
_cell.angle_alpha   90.00
_cell.angle_beta   90.00
_cell.angle_gamma   90.00
#
_symmetry.space_group_name_H-M   'P 1'
#
loop_
_entity.id
_entity.type
_entity.pdbx_description
1 polymer ?
#
loop_
_entity_poly.entity_id
_entity_poly.type
_entity_poly.pdbx_seq_one_letter_code
_entity_poly.pdbx_strand_id
1 'polypeptide(L)'
;MSHASLRSLRIIRPPSSRLALSRCRPIIPRASLQSARPASTATATAADARSLVTRLKNLLFGTSIFLFGAFGYLYITDTRAGVHQWLAVPALRWIYPDAEDAHHVGTQALKALYSFGLHPRERNSKVQDSKGSDLSVEVFGHKLQNPIGTSAGIDKLAEIPDALLALGPAIVEVGGATPYPQDGNPKPRVFRLPSQKALINRYGLNSLGAEDMAMRLRERVRLFAYHNGYGIGEEAEELVLNGEAGVPPGSLVEGKLLAVQVAKNKFTKDEDLDAVRRDYVYCVEMLAPYADILVVNVSSPNTPGLRALQRVEPLTKILKGVVGAAKSVNRKTAPKVMVKVSPDEDQDEQIEGIVEAIWRSGVDGVIVGNTTKRRHNLIPEHVDLTPKERQILDEQGGFSGPHMFERTLALVKRYRRLLDEGPPPPPKEQSKDSRKPVAGLATADEPGSTIAEKIEAVKDSLIGSGGAGSVGVAGSLTDGLAGHDQKVIFATGGITNGKQALEILNAGASVAQIYTALIYGGVGTVSRIKKEMREEIEKRG
;
A
#
# COMPACT_ATOMS: atom_id res chain seq x y z
N MET A 1 19.29 -29.41 -40.68
CA MET A 1 19.00 -30.85 -40.85
C MET A 1 18.11 -31.27 -39.69
N SER A 2 16.88 -31.74 -39.77
CA SER A 2 16.07 -32.30 -40.85
C SER A 2 14.59 -31.94 -40.62
N HIS A 3 13.85 -31.77 -41.71
CA HIS A 3 12.42 -31.43 -41.82
C HIS A 3 11.46 -32.58 -41.47
N ALA A 4 10.23 -32.22 -41.04
CA ALA A 4 8.92 -32.75 -41.53
C ALA A 4 7.79 -32.09 -40.69
N SER A 5 7.12 -31.01 -41.12
CA SER A 5 5.95 -30.91 -42.04
C SER A 5 4.81 -31.90 -41.79
N LEU A 6 3.70 -31.42 -41.21
CA LEU A 6 2.37 -32.02 -41.35
C LEU A 6 1.35 -30.93 -41.67
N ARG A 7 0.73 -31.08 -42.84
CA ARG A 7 -0.27 -30.19 -43.45
C ARG A 7 -1.67 -30.42 -42.89
N SER A 8 -2.44 -29.33 -42.99
CA SER A 8 -3.85 -29.10 -42.74
C SER A 8 -4.83 -30.07 -43.41
N LEU A 9 -5.99 -30.29 -42.78
CA LEU A 9 -7.23 -30.67 -43.46
C LEU A 9 -8.44 -29.95 -42.81
N ARG A 10 -8.95 -28.93 -43.53
CA ARG A 10 -10.29 -28.34 -43.39
C ARG A 10 -11.28 -29.27 -44.10
N ILE A 11 -12.40 -29.60 -43.47
CA ILE A 11 -13.54 -30.25 -44.13
C ILE A 11 -14.74 -29.30 -44.08
N ILE A 12 -15.12 -28.84 -45.27
CA ILE A 12 -16.34 -28.06 -45.58
C ILE A 12 -17.44 -29.07 -45.92
N ARG A 13 -18.64 -28.95 -45.33
CA ARG A 13 -19.84 -29.72 -45.71
C ARG A 13 -20.78 -28.86 -46.58
N PRO A 14 -21.35 -29.39 -47.68
CA PRO A 14 -22.33 -28.68 -48.51
C PRO A 14 -23.79 -28.98 -48.09
N PRO A 15 -24.78 -28.15 -48.47
CA PRO A 15 -26.20 -28.44 -48.28
C PRO A 15 -26.74 -29.24 -49.47
N SER A 16 -27.60 -30.23 -49.23
CA SER A 16 -28.33 -30.97 -50.27
C SER A 16 -29.83 -30.67 -50.18
N SER A 17 -30.33 -30.05 -51.25
CA SER A 17 -31.73 -29.88 -51.60
C SER A 17 -32.27 -31.17 -52.25
N ARG A 18 -33.49 -31.58 -51.92
CA ARG A 18 -34.26 -32.54 -52.74
C ARG A 18 -35.66 -32.00 -52.99
N LEU A 19 -35.88 -31.66 -54.26
CA LEU A 19 -37.16 -31.53 -54.93
C LEU A 19 -37.75 -32.92 -55.18
N ALA A 20 -39.05 -33.09 -54.98
CA ALA A 20 -39.81 -34.23 -55.50
C ALA A 20 -41.07 -33.73 -56.18
N LEU A 21 -41.14 -33.97 -57.49
CA LEU A 21 -42.27 -33.66 -58.38
C LEU A 21 -43.29 -34.80 -58.38
N SER A 22 -44.55 -34.42 -58.14
CA SER A 22 -45.79 -34.78 -58.83
C SER A 22 -45.97 -36.18 -59.46
N ARG A 23 -47.03 -36.87 -59.05
CA ARG A 23 -47.92 -37.61 -59.97
C ARG A 23 -49.39 -37.31 -59.66
N CYS A 24 -50.06 -36.70 -60.62
CA CYS A 24 -51.51 -36.47 -60.66
C CYS A 24 -52.28 -37.75 -61.03
N ARG A 25 -53.47 -37.92 -60.44
CA ARG A 25 -54.63 -38.60 -61.04
C ARG A 25 -55.91 -37.80 -60.76
N PRO A 26 -56.84 -37.66 -61.72
CA PRO A 26 -57.97 -36.74 -61.61
C PRO A 26 -59.29 -37.38 -61.10
N ILE A 27 -59.98 -36.59 -60.27
CA ILE A 27 -61.42 -36.22 -60.28
C ILE A 27 -62.49 -37.30 -60.01
N ILE A 28 -63.32 -37.06 -58.96
CA ILE A 28 -64.77 -36.75 -59.02
C ILE A 28 -65.17 -36.17 -57.64
N PRO A 29 -65.78 -34.96 -57.56
CA PRO A 29 -66.18 -34.35 -56.30
C PRO A 29 -67.53 -34.89 -55.83
N ARG A 30 -67.55 -35.59 -54.69
CA ARG A 30 -68.78 -35.81 -53.93
C ARG A 30 -69.02 -34.58 -53.06
N ALA A 31 -70.05 -33.81 -53.39
CA ALA A 31 -70.52 -32.70 -52.59
C ALA A 31 -70.90 -33.20 -51.18
N SER A 32 -70.05 -32.92 -50.19
CA SER A 32 -70.49 -32.86 -48.80
C SER A 32 -70.70 -31.39 -48.46
N LEU A 33 -71.95 -31.02 -48.23
CA LEU A 33 -72.32 -29.80 -47.51
C LEU A 33 -71.67 -29.83 -46.12
N GLN A 34 -70.42 -29.38 -46.03
CA GLN A 34 -69.86 -28.96 -44.75
C GLN A 34 -70.40 -27.57 -44.48
N SER A 35 -71.39 -27.52 -43.59
CA SER A 35 -71.74 -26.33 -42.84
C SER A 35 -70.46 -25.62 -42.41
N ALA A 36 -70.27 -24.40 -42.90
CA ALA A 36 -69.30 -23.47 -42.34
C ALA A 36 -69.74 -23.19 -40.90
N ARG A 37 -69.23 -23.98 -39.95
CA ARG A 37 -69.27 -23.60 -38.54
C ARG A 37 -68.32 -22.41 -38.37
N PRO A 38 -68.75 -21.30 -37.74
CA PRO A 38 -67.82 -20.25 -37.39
C PRO A 38 -66.81 -20.88 -36.42
N ALA A 39 -65.56 -21.06 -36.87
CA ALA A 39 -64.48 -21.40 -35.96
C ALA A 39 -64.46 -20.30 -34.89
N SER A 40 -64.71 -20.71 -33.65
CA SER A 40 -64.92 -19.82 -32.52
C SER A 40 -63.68 -18.94 -32.31
N THR A 41 -63.79 -17.69 -32.74
CA THR A 41 -62.85 -16.59 -32.47
C THR A 41 -62.51 -16.49 -30.99
N ALA A 42 -63.41 -16.93 -30.10
CA ALA A 42 -63.23 -16.99 -28.66
C ALA A 42 -62.10 -17.93 -28.17
N THR A 43 -61.85 -19.06 -28.85
CA THR A 43 -60.82 -20.04 -28.40
C THR A 43 -59.43 -19.63 -28.83
N ALA A 44 -59.30 -19.03 -30.03
CA ALA A 44 -58.05 -18.45 -30.52
C ALA A 44 -57.65 -17.22 -29.68
N THR A 45 -58.61 -16.32 -29.40
CA THR A 45 -58.37 -15.15 -28.52
C THR A 45 -58.05 -15.56 -27.08
N ALA A 46 -58.66 -16.62 -26.53
CA ALA A 46 -58.31 -17.14 -25.20
C ALA A 46 -56.91 -17.78 -25.16
N ALA A 47 -56.48 -18.46 -26.24
CA ALA A 47 -55.12 -19.00 -26.37
C ALA A 47 -54.08 -17.88 -26.52
N ASP A 48 -54.37 -16.84 -27.30
CA ASP A 48 -53.53 -15.65 -27.44
C ASP A 48 -53.47 -14.83 -26.15
N ALA A 49 -54.58 -14.70 -25.43
CA ALA A 49 -54.60 -14.04 -24.12
C ALA A 49 -53.79 -14.83 -23.08
N ARG A 50 -53.91 -16.17 -23.03
CA ARG A 50 -53.05 -17.02 -22.18
C ARG A 50 -51.58 -16.93 -22.59
N SER A 51 -51.28 -16.86 -23.88
CA SER A 51 -49.93 -16.65 -24.42
C SER A 51 -49.36 -15.29 -24.04
N LEU A 52 -50.15 -14.22 -24.14
CA LEU A 52 -49.80 -12.86 -23.70
C LEU A 52 -49.57 -12.80 -22.18
N VAL A 53 -50.44 -13.41 -21.37
CA VAL A 53 -50.27 -13.48 -19.91
C VAL A 53 -49.00 -14.26 -19.55
N THR A 54 -48.71 -15.38 -20.22
CA THR A 54 -47.47 -16.13 -19.99
C THR A 54 -46.23 -15.33 -20.43
N ARG A 55 -46.29 -14.62 -21.57
CA ARG A 55 -45.21 -13.74 -22.02
C ARG A 55 -44.97 -12.59 -21.04
N LEU A 56 -46.04 -11.98 -20.53
CA LEU A 56 -45.95 -10.91 -19.52
C LEU A 56 -45.38 -11.44 -18.21
N LYS A 57 -45.82 -12.63 -17.74
CA LYS A 57 -45.27 -13.29 -16.55
C LYS A 57 -43.78 -13.60 -16.73
N ASN A 58 -43.38 -14.15 -17.87
CA ASN A 58 -41.97 -14.44 -18.16
C ASN A 58 -41.13 -13.16 -18.25
N LEU A 59 -41.69 -12.10 -18.85
CA LEU A 59 -41.04 -10.78 -18.90
C LEU A 59 -40.85 -10.22 -17.49
N LEU A 60 -41.90 -10.21 -16.67
CA LEU A 60 -41.81 -9.73 -15.29
C LEU A 60 -40.81 -10.55 -14.49
N PHE A 61 -40.88 -11.88 -14.54
CA PHE A 61 -39.97 -12.77 -13.81
C PHE A 61 -38.52 -12.63 -14.26
N GLY A 62 -38.29 -12.61 -15.58
CA GLY A 62 -36.96 -12.40 -16.16
C GLY A 62 -36.40 -11.02 -15.80
N THR A 63 -37.23 -9.98 -15.82
CA THR A 63 -36.85 -8.62 -15.41
C THR A 63 -36.51 -8.57 -13.92
N SER A 64 -37.31 -9.21 -13.06
CA SER A 64 -37.04 -9.28 -11.62
C SER A 64 -35.72 -10.01 -11.32
N ILE A 65 -35.44 -11.15 -11.96
CA ILE A 65 -34.17 -11.86 -11.81
C ILE A 65 -33.00 -10.98 -12.27
N PHE A 66 -33.13 -10.33 -13.43
CA PHE A 66 -32.08 -9.45 -13.95
C PHE A 66 -31.82 -8.28 -13.00
N LEU A 67 -32.86 -7.57 -12.55
CA LEU A 67 -32.72 -6.44 -11.65
C LEU A 67 -32.15 -6.86 -10.30
N PHE A 68 -32.58 -8.01 -9.75
CA PHE A 68 -32.04 -8.55 -8.50
C PHE A 68 -30.57 -8.94 -8.65
N GLY A 69 -30.21 -9.64 -9.73
CA GLY A 69 -28.83 -10.01 -10.02
C GLY A 69 -27.94 -8.80 -10.26
N ALA A 70 -28.41 -7.81 -11.01
CA ALA A 70 -27.70 -6.55 -11.24
C ALA A 70 -27.51 -5.78 -9.93
N PHE A 71 -28.57 -5.57 -9.15
CA PHE A 71 -28.48 -4.89 -7.85
C PHE A 71 -27.55 -5.65 -6.88
N GLY A 72 -27.69 -6.98 -6.80
CA GLY A 72 -26.82 -7.83 -5.99
C GLY A 72 -25.36 -7.71 -6.39
N TYR A 73 -25.06 -7.73 -7.69
CA TYR A 73 -23.71 -7.48 -8.20
C TYR A 73 -23.19 -6.09 -7.82
N LEU A 74 -23.99 -5.04 -8.06
CA LEU A 74 -23.61 -3.67 -7.72
C LEU A 74 -23.35 -3.52 -6.22
N TYR A 75 -24.18 -4.13 -5.37
CA TYR A 75 -24.05 -4.10 -3.92
C TYR A 75 -22.81 -4.88 -3.45
N ILE A 76 -22.67 -6.14 -3.83
CA ILE A 76 -21.56 -7.01 -3.34
C ILE A 76 -20.20 -6.55 -3.87
N THR A 77 -20.15 -5.86 -5.01
CA THR A 77 -18.88 -5.32 -5.55
C THR A 77 -18.61 -3.87 -5.14
N ASP A 78 -19.47 -3.23 -4.35
CA ASP A 78 -19.21 -1.90 -3.79
C ASP A 78 -18.55 -2.04 -2.42
N THR A 79 -17.36 -1.47 -2.25
CA THR A 79 -16.63 -1.51 -0.96
C THR A 79 -17.46 -0.98 0.21
N ARG A 80 -18.41 -0.07 -0.03
CA ARG A 80 -19.25 0.54 1.01
C ARG A 80 -20.36 -0.39 1.51
N ALA A 81 -20.59 -1.52 0.85
CA ALA A 81 -21.64 -2.45 1.25
C ALA A 81 -21.36 -3.05 2.64
N GLY A 82 -22.37 -2.97 3.51
CA GLY A 82 -22.28 -3.45 4.89
C GLY A 82 -21.97 -4.94 5.00
N VAL A 83 -22.30 -5.74 3.98
CA VAL A 83 -22.02 -7.19 3.94
C VAL A 83 -20.54 -7.50 4.15
N HIS A 84 -19.63 -6.64 3.68
CA HIS A 84 -18.20 -6.88 3.85
C HIS A 84 -17.76 -6.81 5.32
N GLN A 85 -18.15 -5.75 6.02
CA GLN A 85 -17.77 -5.54 7.42
C GLN A 85 -18.55 -6.44 8.37
N TRP A 86 -19.86 -6.59 8.14
CA TRP A 86 -20.78 -7.20 9.12
C TRP A 86 -21.06 -8.68 8.88
N LEU A 87 -20.81 -9.20 7.67
CA LEU A 87 -20.96 -10.62 7.37
C LEU A 87 -19.63 -11.28 6.99
N ALA A 88 -18.96 -10.79 5.95
CA ALA A 88 -17.78 -11.47 5.39
C ALA A 88 -16.62 -11.55 6.40
N VAL A 89 -16.27 -10.45 7.06
CA VAL A 89 -15.17 -10.43 8.05
C VAL A 89 -15.48 -11.29 9.29
N PRO A 90 -16.66 -11.21 9.94
CA PRO A 90 -17.03 -12.13 11.01
C PRO A 90 -17.06 -13.60 10.56
N ALA A 91 -17.65 -13.90 9.39
CA ALA A 91 -17.73 -15.26 8.86
C ALA A 91 -16.34 -15.84 8.60
N LEU A 92 -15.44 -15.09 7.95
CA LEU A 92 -14.07 -15.53 7.69
C LEU A 92 -13.33 -15.83 9.01
N ARG A 93 -13.51 -15.00 10.03
CA ARG A 93 -12.91 -15.20 11.36
C ARG A 93 -13.48 -16.40 12.11
N TRP A 94 -14.73 -16.77 11.86
CA TRP A 94 -15.40 -17.91 12.47
C TRP A 94 -15.03 -19.22 11.75
N ILE A 95 -15.03 -19.23 10.41
CA ILE A 95 -14.67 -20.39 9.58
C ILE A 95 -13.17 -20.70 9.70
N TYR A 96 -12.32 -19.68 9.77
CA TYR A 96 -10.88 -19.79 9.94
C TYR A 96 -10.44 -19.14 11.25
N PRO A 97 -10.40 -19.91 12.36
CA PRO A 97 -9.99 -19.39 13.67
C PRO A 97 -8.53 -18.96 13.73
N ASP A 98 -7.64 -19.61 12.97
CA ASP A 98 -6.25 -19.15 12.80
C ASP A 98 -6.21 -17.86 11.97
N ALA A 99 -5.39 -16.89 12.38
CA ALA A 99 -5.38 -15.58 11.72
C ALA A 99 -4.56 -15.56 10.43
N GLU A 100 -3.58 -16.44 10.28
CA GLU A 100 -2.79 -16.56 9.06
C GLU A 100 -3.58 -17.29 7.97
N ASP A 101 -4.29 -18.36 8.33
CA ASP A 101 -5.15 -19.09 7.38
C ASP A 101 -6.30 -18.21 6.87
N ALA A 102 -6.96 -17.47 7.78
CA ALA A 102 -7.98 -16.49 7.39
C ALA A 102 -7.42 -15.44 6.42
N HIS A 103 -6.19 -14.97 6.65
CA HIS A 103 -5.53 -14.01 5.78
C HIS A 103 -5.24 -14.59 4.39
N HIS A 104 -4.68 -15.81 4.32
CA HIS A 104 -4.42 -16.48 3.05
C HIS A 104 -5.69 -16.73 2.25
N VAL A 105 -6.75 -17.23 2.90
CA VAL A 105 -8.05 -17.46 2.25
C VAL A 105 -8.65 -16.13 1.76
N GLY A 106 -8.57 -15.07 2.57
CA GLY A 106 -9.04 -13.75 2.18
C GLY A 106 -8.31 -13.20 0.94
N THR A 107 -6.98 -13.31 0.91
CA THR A 107 -6.16 -12.89 -0.23
C THR A 107 -6.45 -13.73 -1.48
N GLN A 108 -6.56 -15.05 -1.36
CA GLN A 108 -6.92 -15.93 -2.48
C GLN A 108 -8.33 -15.65 -3.01
N ALA A 109 -9.30 -15.43 -2.13
CA ALA A 109 -10.66 -15.07 -2.52
C ALA A 109 -10.68 -13.73 -3.26
N LEU A 110 -9.97 -12.72 -2.76
CA LEU A 110 -9.87 -11.42 -3.43
C LEU A 110 -9.18 -11.54 -4.79
N LYS A 111 -8.12 -12.33 -4.90
CA LYS A 111 -7.44 -12.65 -6.17
C LYS A 111 -8.39 -13.27 -7.19
N ALA A 112 -9.12 -14.32 -6.79
CA ALA A 112 -10.08 -15.00 -7.65
C ALA A 112 -11.21 -14.06 -8.09
N LEU A 113 -11.83 -13.34 -7.14
CA LEU A 113 -12.87 -12.36 -7.43
C LEU A 113 -12.35 -11.26 -8.38
N TYR A 114 -11.08 -10.87 -8.26
CA TYR A 114 -10.47 -9.89 -9.14
C TYR A 114 -10.40 -10.39 -10.58
N SER A 115 -9.87 -11.59 -10.79
CA SER A 115 -9.75 -12.24 -12.11
C SER A 115 -11.09 -12.45 -12.82
N PHE A 116 -12.19 -12.64 -12.08
CA PHE A 116 -13.54 -12.78 -12.65
C PHE A 116 -14.32 -11.46 -12.76
N GLY A 117 -13.73 -10.32 -12.38
CA GLY A 117 -14.46 -9.03 -12.37
C GLY A 117 -15.55 -8.95 -11.29
N LEU A 118 -15.50 -9.80 -10.26
CA LEU A 118 -16.44 -9.85 -9.13
C LEU A 118 -15.86 -9.28 -7.83
N HIS A 119 -14.66 -8.69 -7.87
CA HIS A 119 -14.02 -8.10 -6.68
C HIS A 119 -14.79 -6.89 -6.14
N PRO A 120 -14.80 -6.69 -4.81
CA PRO A 120 -15.16 -5.40 -4.22
C PRO A 120 -14.23 -4.32 -4.76
N ARG A 121 -14.81 -3.20 -5.17
CA ARG A 121 -14.08 -2.04 -5.66
C ARG A 121 -14.76 -0.77 -5.21
N GLU A 122 -13.96 0.26 -5.01
CA GLU A 122 -14.50 1.58 -4.74
C GLU A 122 -15.18 2.11 -5.99
N ARG A 123 -16.44 2.55 -5.84
CA ARG A 123 -17.23 3.15 -6.90
C ARG A 123 -17.36 4.63 -6.62
N ASN A 124 -16.74 5.46 -7.45
CA ASN A 124 -16.90 6.91 -7.38
C ASN A 124 -18.37 7.25 -7.64
N SER A 125 -19.05 7.85 -6.67
CA SER A 125 -20.27 8.59 -6.98
C SER A 125 -19.84 9.97 -7.45
N LYS A 126 -20.09 10.32 -8.72
CA LYS A 126 -19.92 11.70 -9.24
C LYS A 126 -20.59 12.78 -8.36
N VAL A 127 -21.55 12.37 -7.53
CA VAL A 127 -22.25 13.19 -6.52
C VAL A 127 -21.37 13.56 -5.31
N GLN A 128 -20.37 12.73 -4.95
CA GLN A 128 -19.41 13.05 -3.89
C GLN A 128 -18.33 14.02 -4.36
N ASP A 129 -17.89 13.94 -5.62
CA ASP A 129 -16.83 14.81 -6.15
C ASP A 129 -17.32 16.23 -6.47
N SER A 130 -18.63 16.43 -6.60
CA SER A 130 -19.24 17.74 -6.87
C SER A 130 -19.70 18.49 -5.62
N LYS A 131 -19.64 17.87 -4.43
CA LYS A 131 -20.02 18.48 -3.15
C LYS A 131 -19.03 18.27 -2.01
N GLY A 132 -18.20 17.24 -2.05
CA GLY A 132 -17.25 16.92 -0.98
C GLY A 132 -15.88 17.57 -1.20
N SER A 133 -15.14 17.77 -0.11
CA SER A 133 -13.77 18.28 -0.15
C SER A 133 -12.85 17.36 -0.97
N ASP A 134 -12.02 17.96 -1.82
CA ASP A 134 -10.96 17.26 -2.54
C ASP A 134 -9.94 16.72 -1.53
N LEU A 135 -9.73 15.40 -1.55
CA LEU A 135 -8.74 14.73 -0.69
C LEU A 135 -7.40 14.56 -1.42
N SER A 136 -7.25 15.06 -2.65
CA SER A 136 -6.02 14.88 -3.40
C SER A 136 -4.82 15.51 -2.71
N VAL A 137 -3.67 14.85 -2.80
CA VAL A 137 -2.40 15.30 -2.21
C VAL A 137 -1.27 15.09 -3.20
N GLU A 138 -0.22 15.90 -3.08
CA GLU A 138 1.00 15.71 -3.88
C GLU A 138 2.03 14.90 -3.10
N VAL A 139 2.51 13.81 -3.69
CA VAL A 139 3.56 12.95 -3.11
C VAL A 139 4.57 12.65 -4.20
N PHE A 140 5.83 13.04 -3.97
CA PHE A 140 6.93 12.84 -4.92
C PHE A 140 6.65 13.37 -6.34
N GLY A 141 5.92 14.49 -6.46
CA GLY A 141 5.52 15.08 -7.75
C GLY A 141 4.31 14.42 -8.40
N HIS A 142 3.66 13.46 -7.74
CA HIS A 142 2.43 12.82 -8.22
C HIS A 142 1.21 13.36 -7.45
N LYS A 143 0.18 13.80 -8.18
CA LYS A 143 -1.13 14.12 -7.59
C LYS A 143 -1.90 12.83 -7.32
N LEU A 144 -1.93 12.42 -6.06
CA LEU A 144 -2.64 11.23 -5.59
C LEU A 144 -4.13 11.51 -5.37
N GLN A 145 -4.97 10.51 -5.57
CA GLN A 145 -6.44 10.64 -5.40
C GLN A 145 -6.86 10.87 -3.95
N ASN A 146 -6.03 10.47 -2.99
CA ASN A 146 -6.26 10.62 -1.54
C ASN A 146 -4.97 10.32 -0.76
N PRO A 147 -4.86 10.68 0.52
CA PRO A 147 -3.65 10.46 1.32
C PRO A 147 -3.66 9.13 2.08
N ILE A 148 -4.48 8.14 1.66
CA ILE A 148 -4.59 6.86 2.36
C ILE A 148 -3.78 5.79 1.63
N GLY A 149 -2.98 5.05 2.40
CA GLY A 149 -2.23 3.89 1.91
C GLY A 149 -2.53 2.61 2.68
N THR A 150 -2.15 1.45 2.12
CA THR A 150 -2.06 0.19 2.87
C THR A 150 -0.61 -0.13 3.19
N SER A 151 -0.32 -0.49 4.44
CA SER A 151 1.04 -0.83 4.86
C SER A 151 1.46 -2.24 4.41
N ALA A 152 2.78 -2.51 4.33
CA ALA A 152 3.30 -3.83 3.98
C ALA A 152 2.75 -4.95 4.87
N GLY A 153 2.77 -6.15 4.31
CA GLY A 153 2.42 -7.39 4.99
C GLY A 153 0.97 -7.83 4.78
N ILE A 154 0.13 -7.04 4.12
CA ILE A 154 -1.18 -7.50 3.61
C ILE A 154 -0.96 -8.36 2.36
N ASP A 155 -0.11 -7.91 1.44
CA ASP A 155 0.29 -8.67 0.26
C ASP A 155 1.80 -8.81 0.25
N LYS A 156 2.29 -9.87 0.91
CA LYS A 156 3.73 -10.13 1.08
C LYS A 156 4.41 -10.58 -0.21
N LEU A 157 3.65 -11.12 -1.16
CA LEU A 157 4.15 -11.80 -2.35
C LEU A 157 3.80 -11.05 -3.64
N ALA A 158 3.17 -9.88 -3.53
CA ALA A 158 2.66 -9.09 -4.65
C ALA A 158 1.66 -9.88 -5.54
N GLU A 159 0.75 -10.63 -4.92
CA GLU A 159 -0.26 -11.43 -5.63
C GLU A 159 -1.53 -10.68 -5.99
N ILE A 160 -1.85 -9.62 -5.24
CA ILE A 160 -3.09 -8.85 -5.36
C ILE A 160 -2.89 -7.32 -5.33
N PRO A 161 -1.81 -6.70 -5.89
CA PRO A 161 -1.66 -5.25 -5.86
C PRO A 161 -2.86 -4.51 -6.47
N ASP A 162 -3.35 -4.98 -7.63
CA ASP A 162 -4.48 -4.37 -8.32
C ASP A 162 -5.78 -4.45 -7.53
N ALA A 163 -6.03 -5.60 -6.90
CA ALA A 163 -7.24 -5.77 -6.12
C ALA A 163 -7.21 -4.88 -4.87
N LEU A 164 -6.04 -4.69 -4.25
CA LEU A 164 -5.87 -3.74 -3.14
C LEU A 164 -6.02 -2.29 -3.59
N LEU A 165 -5.42 -1.91 -4.72
CA LEU A 165 -5.58 -0.57 -5.32
C LEU A 165 -7.06 -0.28 -5.64
N ALA A 166 -7.81 -1.29 -6.11
CA ALA A 166 -9.24 -1.18 -6.40
C ALA A 166 -10.10 -0.92 -5.16
N LEU A 167 -9.62 -1.20 -3.94
CA LEU A 167 -10.35 -0.93 -2.70
C LEU A 167 -10.42 0.57 -2.33
N GLY A 168 -9.69 1.43 -3.06
CA GLY A 168 -9.70 2.88 -2.87
C GLY A 168 -8.46 3.57 -2.28
N PRO A 169 -7.43 2.90 -1.71
CA PRO A 169 -6.23 3.62 -1.26
C PRO A 169 -5.45 4.14 -2.48
N ALA A 170 -4.75 5.25 -2.31
CA ALA A 170 -3.87 5.78 -3.34
C ALA A 170 -2.47 5.15 -3.31
N ILE A 171 -2.07 4.53 -2.19
CA ILE A 171 -0.81 3.82 -2.09
C ILE A 171 -1.04 2.38 -1.61
N VAL A 172 -0.42 1.42 -2.27
CA VAL A 172 -0.34 0.04 -1.78
C VAL A 172 1.13 -0.32 -1.55
N GLU A 173 1.46 -0.78 -0.35
CA GLU A 173 2.79 -1.31 -0.02
C GLU A 173 2.76 -2.84 0.01
N VAL A 174 3.49 -3.49 -0.89
CA VAL A 174 3.68 -4.96 -0.93
C VAL A 174 5.02 -5.37 -0.32
N GLY A 175 5.20 -6.66 0.02
CA GLY A 175 6.42 -7.19 0.63
C GLY A 175 6.35 -7.34 2.16
N GLY A 176 7.46 -7.52 2.90
CA GLY A 176 8.86 -7.34 2.54
C GLY A 176 9.54 -8.54 1.85
N ALA A 177 10.02 -8.30 0.63
CA ALA A 177 10.81 -9.26 -0.13
C ALA A 177 12.22 -9.40 0.44
N THR A 178 12.71 -10.64 0.50
CA THR A 178 14.11 -10.95 0.79
C THR A 178 14.81 -11.44 -0.48
N PRO A 179 16.15 -11.43 -0.57
CA PRO A 179 16.85 -11.92 -1.75
C PRO A 179 16.42 -13.33 -2.15
N TYR A 180 16.50 -14.24 -1.19
CA TYR A 180 16.17 -15.66 -1.35
C TYR A 180 14.87 -16.02 -0.61
N PRO A 181 14.20 -17.11 -1.01
CA PRO A 181 13.03 -17.63 -0.29
C PRO A 181 13.33 -17.92 1.18
N GLN A 182 12.34 -17.67 2.04
CA GLN A 182 12.34 -18.11 3.44
C GLN A 182 10.93 -18.23 3.99
N ASP A 183 10.68 -19.27 4.79
CA ASP A 183 9.35 -19.55 5.34
C ASP A 183 8.91 -18.56 6.42
N GLY A 184 9.85 -17.85 7.04
CA GLY A 184 9.64 -17.01 8.23
C GLY A 184 9.80 -17.80 9.54
N ASN A 185 9.19 -17.31 10.63
CA ASN A 185 9.20 -18.02 11.92
C ASN A 185 8.10 -19.09 12.00
N PRO A 186 8.21 -20.09 12.90
CA PRO A 186 7.21 -21.16 13.03
C PRO A 186 5.79 -20.66 13.33
N LYS A 187 4.78 -21.37 12.80
CA LYS A 187 3.35 -21.14 13.09
C LYS A 187 2.94 -21.76 14.44
N PRO A 188 1.89 -21.25 15.11
CA PRO A 188 1.15 -20.02 14.81
C PRO A 188 1.98 -18.78 15.11
N ARG A 189 1.78 -17.73 14.31
CA ARG A 189 2.62 -16.51 14.34
C ARG A 189 1.88 -15.21 14.11
N VAL A 190 0.55 -15.25 14.10
CA VAL A 190 -0.30 -14.06 14.12
C VAL A 190 -1.53 -14.34 14.97
N PHE A 191 -1.79 -13.42 15.90
CA PHE A 191 -2.77 -13.57 16.96
C PHE A 191 -3.68 -12.35 16.96
N ARG A 192 -4.98 -12.59 17.06
CA ARG A 192 -6.00 -11.55 17.13
C ARG A 192 -6.35 -11.28 18.59
N LEU A 193 -6.53 -10.00 18.94
CA LEU A 193 -7.24 -9.56 20.15
C LEU A 193 -8.51 -8.83 19.72
N PRO A 194 -9.61 -9.58 19.45
CA PRO A 194 -10.82 -8.99 18.89
C PRO A 194 -11.46 -7.90 19.74
N SER A 195 -11.42 -8.01 21.08
CA SER A 195 -11.97 -6.99 21.97
C SER A 195 -11.29 -5.63 21.78
N GLN A 196 -10.01 -5.65 21.40
CA GLN A 196 -9.16 -4.48 21.23
C GLN A 196 -8.96 -4.07 19.77
N LYS A 197 -9.54 -4.83 18.83
CA LYS A 197 -9.25 -4.71 17.39
C LYS A 197 -7.74 -4.66 17.11
N ALA A 198 -6.97 -5.50 17.81
CA ALA A 198 -5.52 -5.51 17.74
C ALA A 198 -4.96 -6.85 17.24
N LEU A 199 -3.69 -6.86 16.87
CA LEU A 199 -2.95 -8.02 16.40
C LEU A 199 -1.56 -8.07 17.04
N ILE A 200 -1.10 -9.27 17.37
CA ILE A 200 0.32 -9.55 17.64
C ILE A 200 0.82 -10.48 16.54
N ASN A 201 1.97 -10.20 15.95
CA ASN A 201 2.55 -11.10 14.95
C ASN A 201 4.07 -11.26 15.10
N ARG A 202 4.55 -12.43 14.71
CA ARG A 202 5.96 -12.81 14.66
C ARG A 202 6.34 -13.47 13.34
N TYR A 203 5.82 -12.98 12.21
CA TYR A 203 6.01 -13.62 10.90
C TYR A 203 7.48 -13.92 10.53
N GLY A 204 8.40 -13.00 10.82
CA GLY A 204 9.82 -13.18 10.49
C GLY A 204 10.14 -13.09 9.00
N LEU A 205 9.48 -12.17 8.28
CA LEU A 205 9.74 -11.89 6.84
C LEU A 205 9.60 -13.13 5.94
N ASN A 206 8.48 -13.86 6.03
CA ASN A 206 8.20 -14.94 5.08
C ASN A 206 8.07 -14.40 3.65
N SER A 207 8.85 -14.96 2.72
CA SER A 207 9.00 -14.46 1.34
C SER A 207 9.38 -15.60 0.40
N LEU A 208 9.01 -15.49 -0.88
CA LEU A 208 9.44 -16.41 -1.94
C LEU A 208 10.67 -15.90 -2.71
N GLY A 209 11.31 -14.83 -2.25
CA GLY A 209 12.47 -14.23 -2.89
C GLY A 209 12.13 -13.03 -3.78
N ALA A 210 13.13 -12.20 -4.07
CA ALA A 210 12.98 -10.98 -4.85
C ALA A 210 12.70 -11.27 -6.32
N GLU A 211 13.32 -12.31 -6.89
CA GLU A 211 13.12 -12.71 -8.28
C GLU A 211 11.68 -13.17 -8.55
N ASP A 212 11.13 -14.00 -7.67
CA ASP A 212 9.77 -14.51 -7.78
C ASP A 212 8.73 -13.37 -7.70
N MET A 213 8.96 -12.38 -6.84
CA MET A 213 8.15 -11.15 -6.81
C MET A 213 8.33 -10.32 -8.10
N ALA A 214 9.55 -10.15 -8.59
CA ALA A 214 9.84 -9.42 -9.83
C ALA A 214 9.12 -10.05 -11.03
N MET A 215 9.09 -11.38 -11.13
CA MET A 215 8.35 -12.10 -12.18
C MET A 215 6.85 -11.78 -12.16
N ARG A 216 6.21 -11.73 -10.98
CA ARG A 216 4.79 -11.37 -10.87
C ARG A 216 4.51 -9.93 -11.24
N LEU A 217 5.36 -9.02 -10.75
CA LEU A 217 5.21 -7.60 -11.06
C LEU A 217 5.47 -7.31 -12.55
N ARG A 218 6.43 -8.01 -13.17
CA ARG A 218 6.66 -7.97 -14.61
C ARG A 218 5.46 -8.44 -15.41
N GLU A 219 4.86 -9.55 -15.02
CA GLU A 219 3.65 -10.07 -15.68
C GLU A 219 2.50 -9.07 -15.58
N ARG A 220 2.35 -8.40 -14.43
CA ARG A 220 1.36 -7.35 -14.25
C ARG A 220 1.56 -6.18 -15.21
N VAL A 221 2.80 -5.72 -15.42
CA VAL A 221 3.12 -4.68 -16.41
C VAL A 221 2.79 -5.15 -17.84
N ARG A 222 3.15 -6.38 -18.19
CA ARG A 222 2.89 -6.95 -19.53
C ARG A 222 1.40 -7.10 -19.82
N LEU A 223 0.62 -7.58 -18.85
CA LEU A 223 -0.83 -7.68 -18.98
C LEU A 223 -1.47 -6.31 -19.12
N PHE A 224 -1.00 -5.31 -18.37
CA PHE A 224 -1.43 -3.93 -18.54
C PHE A 224 -1.11 -3.41 -19.95
N ALA A 225 0.10 -3.65 -20.45
CA ALA A 225 0.51 -3.26 -21.79
C ALA A 225 -0.41 -3.84 -22.87
N TYR A 226 -0.68 -5.14 -22.77
CA TYR A 226 -1.57 -5.87 -23.67
C TYR A 226 -3.01 -5.34 -23.62
N HIS A 227 -3.59 -5.19 -22.42
CA HIS A 227 -4.97 -4.75 -22.26
C HIS A 227 -5.23 -3.31 -22.72
N ASN A 228 -4.19 -2.46 -22.74
CA ASN A 228 -4.28 -1.08 -23.21
C ASN A 228 -3.82 -0.90 -24.67
N GLY A 229 -3.52 -2.00 -25.39
CA GLY A 229 -3.20 -1.96 -26.81
C GLY A 229 -1.76 -1.53 -27.15
N TYR A 230 -0.84 -1.54 -26.17
CA TYR A 230 0.58 -1.24 -26.38
C TYR A 230 1.37 -2.42 -27.00
N GLY A 231 0.75 -3.60 -27.10
CA GLY A 231 1.34 -4.78 -27.72
C GLY A 231 1.82 -5.83 -26.71
N ILE A 232 2.69 -6.73 -27.17
CA ILE A 232 3.27 -7.84 -26.40
C ILE A 232 4.78 -7.82 -26.63
N GLY A 233 5.56 -8.14 -25.59
CA GLY A 233 7.02 -8.27 -25.69
C GLY A 233 7.76 -7.20 -24.90
N GLU A 234 9.06 -7.09 -25.14
CA GLU A 234 9.95 -6.23 -24.36
C GLU A 234 9.75 -4.75 -24.68
N GLU A 235 9.48 -4.38 -25.93
CA GLU A 235 9.19 -2.98 -26.32
C GLU A 235 7.95 -2.43 -25.62
N ALA A 236 6.87 -3.24 -25.55
CA ALA A 236 5.65 -2.85 -24.87
C ALA A 236 5.84 -2.76 -23.34
N GLU A 237 6.67 -3.63 -22.77
CA GLU A 237 7.06 -3.57 -21.36
C GLU A 237 7.86 -2.30 -21.08
N GLU A 238 8.89 -2.01 -21.87
CA GLU A 238 9.75 -0.84 -21.73
C GLU A 238 8.98 0.47 -21.85
N LEU A 239 8.07 0.57 -22.82
CA LEU A 239 7.16 1.72 -22.99
C LEU A 239 6.40 2.03 -21.69
N VAL A 240 5.81 1.00 -21.07
CA VAL A 240 5.07 1.17 -19.81
C VAL A 240 6.02 1.55 -18.68
N LEU A 241 7.16 0.85 -18.53
CA LEU A 241 8.14 1.11 -17.47
C LEU A 241 8.78 2.51 -17.55
N ASN A 242 8.86 3.08 -18.74
CA ASN A 242 9.34 4.45 -18.99
C ASN A 242 8.25 5.52 -18.86
N GLY A 243 7.04 5.13 -18.45
CA GLY A 243 5.94 6.05 -18.14
C GLY A 243 5.19 6.59 -19.35
N GLU A 244 5.43 6.05 -20.55
CA GLU A 244 4.76 6.51 -21.77
C GLU A 244 3.26 6.20 -21.79
N ALA A 245 2.82 5.25 -20.96
CA ALA A 245 1.42 4.94 -20.75
C ALA A 245 0.64 6.01 -19.95
N GLY A 246 1.29 7.08 -19.47
CA GLY A 246 0.63 8.18 -18.75
C GLY A 246 0.22 7.86 -17.32
N VAL A 247 0.65 6.72 -16.78
CA VAL A 247 0.41 6.29 -15.39
C VAL A 247 1.73 5.93 -14.71
N PRO A 248 1.82 6.01 -13.37
CA PRO A 248 3.00 5.52 -12.65
C PRO A 248 3.22 4.03 -12.95
N PRO A 249 4.43 3.62 -13.36
CA PRO A 249 4.68 2.26 -13.87
C PRO A 249 4.63 1.17 -12.80
N GLY A 250 4.78 1.54 -11.51
CA GLY A 250 4.55 0.60 -10.42
C GLY A 250 3.06 0.38 -10.19
N SER A 251 2.26 1.43 -10.02
CA SER A 251 0.83 1.31 -9.73
C SER A 251 -0.03 0.97 -10.92
N LEU A 252 0.40 1.34 -12.14
CA LEU A 252 -0.36 1.21 -13.38
C LEU A 252 -1.75 1.89 -13.34
N VAL A 253 -1.95 2.80 -12.39
CA VAL A 253 -3.23 3.48 -12.15
C VAL A 253 -2.98 4.96 -11.88
N GLU A 254 -3.67 5.82 -12.62
CA GLU A 254 -3.58 7.27 -12.44
C GLU A 254 -3.91 7.69 -10.99
N GLY A 255 -3.09 8.58 -10.45
CA GLY A 255 -3.24 9.11 -9.09
C GLY A 255 -3.03 8.08 -7.98
N LYS A 256 -2.33 6.98 -8.27
CA LYS A 256 -1.93 5.96 -7.29
C LYS A 256 -0.46 5.58 -7.45
N LEU A 257 0.16 5.06 -6.38
CA LEU A 257 1.55 4.58 -6.37
C LEU A 257 1.64 3.18 -5.76
N LEU A 258 2.55 2.36 -6.28
CA LEU A 258 2.92 1.06 -5.72
C LEU A 258 4.26 1.19 -4.98
N ALA A 259 4.22 0.90 -3.69
CA ALA A 259 5.41 0.74 -2.86
C ALA A 259 5.80 -0.74 -2.76
N VAL A 260 7.09 -1.04 -2.94
CA VAL A 260 7.64 -2.40 -2.82
C VAL A 260 8.66 -2.41 -1.70
N GLN A 261 8.35 -3.18 -0.64
CA GLN A 261 9.21 -3.29 0.52
C GLN A 261 10.25 -4.39 0.35
N VAL A 262 11.49 -4.08 0.73
CA VAL A 262 12.64 -4.98 0.71
C VAL A 262 13.25 -5.13 2.10
N ALA A 263 13.81 -6.31 2.36
CA ALA A 263 14.45 -6.67 3.61
C ALA A 263 15.62 -7.64 3.36
N LYS A 264 16.46 -7.84 4.37
CA LYS A 264 17.51 -8.87 4.35
C LYS A 264 16.97 -10.27 4.65
N ASN A 265 17.68 -11.31 4.24
CA ASN A 265 17.40 -12.67 4.68
C ASN A 265 17.73 -12.86 6.17
N LYS A 266 17.05 -13.82 6.81
CA LYS A 266 17.27 -14.17 8.23
C LYS A 266 18.68 -14.73 8.49
N PHE A 267 19.23 -15.49 7.54
CA PHE A 267 20.54 -16.12 7.70
C PHE A 267 21.72 -15.15 7.50
N THR A 268 21.48 -13.98 6.91
CA THR A 268 22.48 -12.92 6.76
C THR A 268 22.79 -12.31 8.13
N LYS A 269 24.03 -12.46 8.59
CA LYS A 269 24.48 -11.97 9.90
C LYS A 269 24.48 -10.45 9.96
N ASP A 270 24.04 -9.89 11.09
CA ASP A 270 23.86 -8.45 11.24
C ASP A 270 25.19 -7.70 11.37
N GLU A 271 26.23 -8.39 11.84
CA GLU A 271 27.58 -7.86 11.99
C GLU A 271 28.29 -7.69 10.63
N ASP A 272 27.89 -8.47 9.61
CA ASP A 272 28.40 -8.32 8.24
C ASP A 272 27.56 -7.28 7.49
N LEU A 273 27.86 -6.01 7.75
CA LEU A 273 27.16 -4.89 7.12
C LEU A 273 27.27 -4.89 5.58
N ASP A 274 28.33 -5.46 5.02
CA ASP A 274 28.46 -5.57 3.57
C ASP A 274 27.56 -6.65 2.99
N ALA A 275 27.38 -7.79 3.67
CA ALA A 275 26.38 -8.78 3.30
C ALA A 275 24.96 -8.24 3.46
N VAL A 276 24.66 -7.57 4.57
CA VAL A 276 23.35 -6.93 4.78
C VAL A 276 23.06 -5.92 3.66
N ARG A 277 24.02 -5.06 3.32
CA ARG A 277 23.88 -4.12 2.20
C ARG A 277 23.64 -4.87 0.88
N ARG A 278 24.39 -5.94 0.60
CA ARG A 278 24.22 -6.76 -0.63
C ARG A 278 22.81 -7.33 -0.73
N ASP A 279 22.22 -7.82 0.37
CA ASP A 279 20.84 -8.31 0.37
C ASP A 279 19.85 -7.22 -0.09
N TYR A 280 19.94 -6.03 0.51
CA TYR A 280 19.04 -4.93 0.13
C TYR A 280 19.25 -4.49 -1.33
N VAL A 281 20.51 -4.35 -1.76
CA VAL A 281 20.85 -3.95 -3.13
C VAL A 281 20.33 -4.98 -4.13
N TYR A 282 20.52 -6.27 -3.87
CA TYR A 282 20.01 -7.34 -4.73
C TYR A 282 18.48 -7.26 -4.90
N CYS A 283 17.73 -7.11 -3.80
CA CYS A 283 16.30 -6.94 -3.88
C CYS A 283 15.91 -5.71 -4.72
N VAL A 284 16.64 -4.61 -4.57
CA VAL A 284 16.40 -3.36 -5.31
C VAL A 284 16.68 -3.54 -6.79
N GLU A 285 17.78 -4.18 -7.17
CA GLU A 285 18.11 -4.46 -8.58
C GLU A 285 17.00 -5.27 -9.27
N MET A 286 16.40 -6.24 -8.57
CA MET A 286 15.31 -7.04 -9.12
C MET A 286 13.97 -6.30 -9.17
N LEU A 287 13.68 -5.43 -8.19
CA LEU A 287 12.33 -4.89 -7.96
C LEU A 287 12.17 -3.42 -8.37
N ALA A 288 13.25 -2.65 -8.49
CA ALA A 288 13.23 -1.25 -8.89
C ALA A 288 12.50 -1.00 -10.21
N PRO A 289 12.58 -1.86 -11.25
CA PRO A 289 11.82 -1.63 -12.49
C PRO A 289 10.32 -1.50 -12.24
N TYR A 290 9.78 -2.26 -11.29
CA TYR A 290 8.33 -2.42 -11.11
C TYR A 290 7.74 -1.67 -9.91
N ALA A 291 8.53 -0.79 -9.27
CA ALA A 291 8.10 0.00 -8.13
C ALA A 291 7.98 1.49 -8.49
N ASP A 292 7.05 2.20 -7.86
CA ASP A 292 7.10 3.67 -7.82
C ASP A 292 7.90 4.14 -6.60
N ILE A 293 7.79 3.38 -5.50
CA ILE A 293 8.50 3.61 -4.24
C ILE A 293 9.15 2.30 -3.78
N LEU A 294 10.44 2.31 -3.49
CA LEU A 294 11.15 1.24 -2.80
C LEU A 294 11.21 1.54 -1.30
N VAL A 295 10.86 0.57 -0.47
CA VAL A 295 10.84 0.75 1.00
C VAL A 295 11.85 -0.18 1.65
N VAL A 296 12.85 0.39 2.31
CA VAL A 296 13.87 -0.35 3.07
C VAL A 296 13.34 -0.63 4.48
N ASN A 297 13.10 -1.91 4.82
CA ASN A 297 12.59 -2.29 6.14
C ASN A 297 13.72 -2.69 7.10
N VAL A 298 14.06 -1.79 8.02
CA VAL A 298 15.01 -2.02 9.13
C VAL A 298 14.32 -2.13 10.49
N SER A 299 13.00 -2.27 10.53
CA SER A 299 12.19 -2.04 11.74
C SER A 299 11.40 -3.24 12.25
N SER A 300 11.40 -4.37 11.52
CA SER A 300 10.73 -5.60 11.96
C SER A 300 11.26 -6.07 13.33
N PRO A 301 10.40 -6.23 14.35
CA PRO A 301 10.80 -6.82 15.63
C PRO A 301 11.02 -8.33 15.58
N ASN A 302 10.66 -8.96 14.45
CA ASN A 302 10.52 -10.40 14.30
C ASN A 302 11.72 -11.06 13.63
N THR A 303 12.69 -10.25 13.21
CA THR A 303 13.98 -10.67 12.69
C THR A 303 15.02 -10.25 13.73
N PRO A 304 15.72 -11.19 14.39
CA PRO A 304 16.73 -10.86 15.37
C PRO A 304 17.74 -9.84 14.83
N GLY A 305 18.12 -8.89 15.69
CA GLY A 305 19.11 -7.83 15.47
C GLY A 305 18.86 -6.84 14.32
N LEU A 306 17.82 -7.02 13.49
CA LEU A 306 17.48 -6.10 12.40
C LEU A 306 17.34 -4.63 12.84
N ARG A 307 16.73 -4.39 14.02
CA ARG A 307 16.56 -3.03 14.55
C ARG A 307 17.87 -2.35 14.95
N ALA A 308 18.91 -3.12 15.26
CA ALA A 308 20.24 -2.57 15.58
C ALA A 308 20.90 -1.91 14.36
N LEU A 309 20.40 -2.18 13.14
CA LEU A 309 20.81 -1.52 11.91
C LEU A 309 20.30 -0.09 11.78
N GLN A 310 19.40 0.38 12.66
CA GLN A 310 18.90 1.75 12.66
C GLN A 310 19.89 2.77 13.25
N ARG A 311 21.05 2.33 13.74
CA ARG A 311 22.15 3.23 14.12
C ARG A 311 22.70 3.96 12.89
N VAL A 312 23.20 5.17 13.10
CA VAL A 312 23.59 6.12 12.05
C VAL A 312 24.47 5.49 10.97
N GLU A 313 25.60 4.90 11.35
CA GLU A 313 26.59 4.37 10.41
C GLU A 313 26.07 3.16 9.60
N PRO A 314 25.58 2.06 10.23
CA PRO A 314 24.97 0.95 9.50
C PRO A 314 23.86 1.39 8.56
N LEU A 315 22.95 2.25 9.06
CA LEU A 315 21.80 2.71 8.30
C LEU A 315 22.24 3.52 7.09
N THR A 316 23.16 4.47 7.28
CA THR A 316 23.72 5.28 6.19
C THR A 316 24.38 4.41 5.12
N LYS A 317 25.17 3.41 5.51
CA LYS A 317 25.86 2.50 4.58
C LYS A 317 24.88 1.69 3.74
N ILE A 318 23.84 1.14 4.37
CA ILE A 318 22.79 0.37 3.68
C ILE A 318 22.01 1.28 2.73
N LEU A 319 21.52 2.41 3.21
CA LEU A 319 20.68 3.32 2.43
C LEU A 319 21.43 3.93 1.25
N LYS A 320 22.71 4.29 1.38
CA LYS A 320 23.54 4.74 0.25
C LYS A 320 23.63 3.69 -0.86
N GLY A 321 23.82 2.42 -0.49
CA GLY A 321 23.84 1.31 -1.46
C GLY A 321 22.51 1.19 -2.19
N VAL A 322 21.40 1.21 -1.44
CA VAL A 322 20.05 1.12 -2.01
C VAL A 322 19.72 2.30 -2.93
N VAL A 323 20.01 3.53 -2.51
CA VAL A 323 19.76 4.74 -3.33
C VAL A 323 20.60 4.69 -4.61
N GLY A 324 21.85 4.23 -4.54
CA GLY A 324 22.69 4.03 -5.71
C GLY A 324 22.10 3.01 -6.69
N ALA A 325 21.66 1.86 -6.19
CA ALA A 325 21.05 0.80 -6.99
C ALA A 325 19.72 1.26 -7.62
N ALA A 326 18.85 1.92 -6.84
CA ALA A 326 17.58 2.46 -7.32
C ALA A 326 17.76 3.49 -8.44
N LYS A 327 18.76 4.38 -8.32
CA LYS A 327 19.10 5.36 -9.36
C LYS A 327 19.72 4.76 -10.61
N SER A 328 20.28 3.56 -10.51
CA SER A 328 20.92 2.84 -11.62
C SER A 328 19.95 1.96 -12.40
N VAL A 329 18.67 1.96 -12.03
CA VAL A 329 17.63 1.19 -12.73
C VAL A 329 17.51 1.65 -14.19
N ASN A 330 17.27 0.72 -15.11
CA ASN A 330 16.99 1.03 -16.51
C ASN A 330 15.54 1.54 -16.67
N ARG A 331 15.28 2.77 -16.22
CA ARG A 331 14.01 3.50 -16.41
C ARG A 331 14.29 4.98 -16.61
N LYS A 332 13.43 5.65 -17.38
CA LYS A 332 13.45 7.12 -17.55
C LYS A 332 13.33 7.87 -16.22
N THR A 333 12.56 7.32 -15.28
CA THR A 333 12.40 7.87 -13.93
C THR A 333 12.62 6.77 -12.91
N ALA A 334 13.64 6.96 -12.06
CA ALA A 334 13.95 6.03 -10.98
C ALA A 334 12.86 6.05 -9.90
N PRO A 335 12.59 4.91 -9.23
CA PRO A 335 11.69 4.87 -8.09
C PRO A 335 12.24 5.69 -6.93
N LYS A 336 11.32 6.21 -6.11
CA LYS A 336 11.66 6.90 -4.87
C LYS A 336 12.08 5.90 -3.81
N VAL A 337 13.02 6.26 -2.95
CA VAL A 337 13.48 5.39 -1.86
C VAL A 337 12.99 5.93 -0.53
N MET A 338 12.40 5.05 0.28
CA MET A 338 11.99 5.35 1.64
C MET A 338 12.58 4.33 2.62
N VAL A 339 12.72 4.71 3.89
CA VAL A 339 13.10 3.81 4.98
C VAL A 339 11.96 3.67 5.99
N LYS A 340 11.67 2.45 6.43
CA LYS A 340 10.63 2.18 7.44
C LYS A 340 11.23 1.92 8.80
N VAL A 341 10.89 2.75 9.77
CA VAL A 341 11.54 2.82 11.10
C VAL A 341 10.64 2.30 12.22
N SER A 342 11.28 1.79 13.26
CA SER A 342 10.59 1.18 14.40
C SER A 342 9.97 2.26 15.28
N PRO A 343 8.75 2.07 15.82
CA PRO A 343 8.22 2.99 16.81
C PRO A 343 8.98 2.86 18.14
N ASP A 344 9.74 1.77 18.32
CA ASP A 344 10.48 1.47 19.54
C ASP A 344 11.77 2.30 19.71
N GLU A 345 12.28 2.90 18.63
CA GLU A 345 13.39 3.88 18.71
C GLU A 345 12.79 5.28 18.91
N ASP A 346 12.58 5.67 20.16
CA ASP A 346 11.93 6.94 20.51
C ASP A 346 12.74 7.82 21.46
N GLN A 347 14.02 7.51 21.70
CA GLN A 347 14.93 8.46 22.33
C GLN A 347 15.39 9.51 21.31
N ASP A 348 15.58 10.75 21.75
CA ASP A 348 15.90 11.87 20.84
C ASP A 348 17.16 11.58 20.02
N GLU A 349 18.22 11.05 20.64
CA GLU A 349 19.50 10.75 19.98
C GLU A 349 19.34 9.66 18.91
N GLN A 350 18.42 8.71 19.11
CA GLN A 350 18.15 7.65 18.14
C GLN A 350 17.41 8.20 16.92
N ILE A 351 16.40 9.06 17.14
CA ILE A 351 15.65 9.68 16.05
C ILE A 351 16.56 10.64 15.26
N GLU A 352 17.34 11.47 15.95
CA GLU A 352 18.34 12.36 15.33
C GLU A 352 19.31 11.57 14.46
N GLY A 353 19.83 10.46 14.97
CA GLY A 353 20.72 9.60 14.21
C GLY A 353 20.09 8.96 12.96
N ILE A 354 18.80 8.61 13.03
CA ILE A 354 18.04 8.11 11.88
C ILE A 354 17.81 9.22 10.85
N VAL A 355 17.43 10.43 11.30
CA VAL A 355 17.23 11.61 10.44
C VAL A 355 18.53 12.00 9.73
N GLU A 356 19.64 11.96 10.46
CA GLU A 356 20.98 12.15 9.91
C GLU A 356 21.28 11.12 8.80
N ALA A 357 20.99 9.83 9.04
CA ALA A 357 21.20 8.80 8.03
C ALA A 357 20.32 8.98 6.79
N ILE A 358 19.06 9.44 6.95
CA ILE A 358 18.14 9.75 5.84
C ILE A 358 18.73 10.84 4.94
N TRP A 359 19.21 11.93 5.54
CA TRP A 359 19.84 13.03 4.80
C TRP A 359 21.14 12.59 4.12
N ARG A 360 22.05 11.94 4.86
CA ARG A 360 23.37 11.51 4.35
C ARG A 360 23.30 10.46 3.24
N SER A 361 22.22 9.69 3.18
CA SER A 361 22.04 8.63 2.18
C SER A 361 21.31 9.08 0.92
N GLY A 362 20.62 10.22 0.97
CA GLY A 362 19.83 10.72 -0.16
C GLY A 362 18.49 9.99 -0.35
N VAL A 363 17.97 9.37 0.70
CA VAL A 363 16.62 8.78 0.73
C VAL A 363 15.57 9.88 0.58
N ASP A 364 14.48 9.61 -0.14
CA ASP A 364 13.43 10.59 -0.45
C ASP A 364 12.43 10.80 0.70
N GLY A 365 12.27 9.79 1.58
CA GLY A 365 11.36 9.90 2.71
C GLY A 365 11.47 8.78 3.76
N VAL A 366 10.61 8.85 4.78
CA VAL A 366 10.57 7.90 5.89
C VAL A 366 9.15 7.42 6.13
N ILE A 367 9.00 6.13 6.44
CA ILE A 367 7.77 5.56 6.97
C ILE A 367 7.93 5.44 8.48
N VAL A 368 7.26 6.32 9.22
CA VAL A 368 7.31 6.39 10.67
C VAL A 368 6.31 5.40 11.25
N GLY A 369 6.86 4.36 11.87
CA GLY A 369 6.09 3.34 12.57
C GLY A 369 6.27 1.94 11.98
N ASN A 370 5.91 0.99 12.81
CA ASN A 370 5.83 -0.45 12.57
C ASN A 370 5.09 -1.01 13.79
N THR A 371 5.18 -2.31 14.01
CA THR A 371 4.70 -2.96 15.23
C THR A 371 5.62 -2.69 16.42
N THR A 372 5.08 -2.67 17.64
CA THR A 372 5.86 -2.45 18.88
C THR A 372 6.03 -3.73 19.70
N LYS A 373 7.18 -3.89 20.36
CA LYS A 373 7.35 -4.88 21.43
C LYS A 373 7.02 -4.32 22.81
N ARG A 374 6.98 -2.99 22.96
CA ARG A 374 6.65 -2.30 24.20
C ARG A 374 5.13 -2.26 24.39
N ARG A 375 4.60 -3.29 25.06
CA ARG A 375 3.16 -3.46 25.30
C ARG A 375 2.72 -3.10 26.72
N HIS A 376 3.66 -2.85 27.63
CA HIS A 376 3.34 -2.44 28.99
C HIS A 376 2.53 -1.13 28.96
N ASN A 377 1.41 -1.10 29.66
CA ASN A 377 0.45 0.02 29.71
C ASN A 377 -0.09 0.48 28.34
N LEU A 378 0.07 -0.32 27.29
CA LEU A 378 -0.43 0.02 25.96
C LEU A 378 -1.94 -0.17 25.87
N ILE A 379 -2.46 -1.18 26.56
CA ILE A 379 -3.88 -1.42 26.72
C ILE A 379 -4.26 -0.98 28.13
N PRO A 380 -5.26 -0.11 28.31
CA PRO A 380 -5.65 0.34 29.64
C PRO A 380 -6.10 -0.82 30.54
N GLU A 381 -5.71 -0.79 31.81
CA GLU A 381 -5.95 -1.89 32.76
C GLU A 381 -7.44 -2.17 33.03
N HIS A 382 -8.30 -1.16 32.86
CA HIS A 382 -9.75 -1.25 33.06
C HIS A 382 -10.49 -1.98 31.93
N VAL A 383 -9.77 -2.45 30.90
CA VAL A 383 -10.37 -3.12 29.76
C VAL A 383 -10.46 -4.62 30.01
N ASP A 384 -11.69 -5.14 30.03
CA ASP A 384 -11.95 -6.56 30.24
C ASP A 384 -11.47 -7.41 29.05
N LEU A 385 -10.33 -8.06 29.24
CA LEU A 385 -9.78 -9.04 28.30
C LEU A 385 -10.24 -10.45 28.67
N THR A 386 -10.57 -11.25 27.65
CA THR A 386 -10.80 -12.68 27.88
C THR A 386 -9.52 -13.37 28.38
N PRO A 387 -9.59 -14.51 29.12
CA PRO A 387 -8.39 -15.25 29.53
C PRO A 387 -7.46 -15.59 28.36
N LYS A 388 -8.04 -15.91 27.19
CA LYS A 388 -7.29 -16.17 25.96
C LYS A 388 -6.57 -14.92 25.44
N GLU A 389 -7.21 -13.76 25.48
CA GLU A 389 -6.57 -12.51 25.06
C GLU A 389 -5.44 -12.08 25.99
N ARG A 390 -5.57 -12.33 27.30
CA ARG A 390 -4.46 -12.14 28.26
C ARG A 390 -3.26 -13.02 27.91
N GLN A 391 -3.49 -14.30 27.64
CA GLN A 391 -2.41 -15.19 27.18
C GLN A 391 -1.79 -14.72 25.85
N ILE A 392 -2.60 -14.23 24.92
CA ILE A 392 -2.11 -13.69 23.65
C ILE A 392 -1.22 -12.45 23.88
N LEU A 393 -1.46 -11.64 24.91
CA LEU A 393 -0.58 -10.51 25.22
C LEU A 393 0.83 -10.92 25.63
N ASP A 394 1.02 -12.14 26.10
CA ASP A 394 2.32 -12.70 26.46
C ASP A 394 3.07 -13.30 25.25
N GLU A 395 2.41 -13.41 24.09
CA GLU A 395 3.01 -13.97 22.87
C GLU A 395 4.19 -13.13 22.38
N GLN A 396 5.22 -13.79 21.83
CA GLN A 396 6.33 -13.07 21.20
C GLN A 396 5.89 -12.40 19.89
N GLY A 397 6.47 -11.22 19.61
CA GLY A 397 6.28 -10.51 18.34
C GLY A 397 5.95 -9.03 18.47
N GLY A 398 5.55 -8.40 17.38
CA GLY A 398 5.12 -7.01 17.35
C GLY A 398 3.61 -6.85 17.49
N PHE A 399 3.18 -5.93 18.36
CA PHE A 399 1.80 -5.49 18.52
C PHE A 399 1.42 -4.40 17.50
N SER A 400 0.18 -4.46 17.01
CA SER A 400 -0.44 -3.44 16.17
C SER A 400 -1.92 -3.30 16.53
N GLY A 401 -2.47 -2.10 16.41
CA GLY A 401 -3.88 -1.84 16.71
C GLY A 401 -4.12 -0.38 17.08
N PRO A 402 -5.37 -0.02 17.40
CA PRO A 402 -5.79 1.34 17.72
C PRO A 402 -4.90 2.02 18.77
N HIS A 403 -4.46 1.26 19.78
CA HIS A 403 -3.62 1.73 20.89
C HIS A 403 -2.24 2.25 20.47
N MET A 404 -1.83 2.07 19.21
CA MET A 404 -0.59 2.64 18.68
C MET A 404 -0.71 4.09 18.22
N PHE A 405 -1.92 4.64 18.08
CA PHE A 405 -2.14 5.89 17.38
C PHE A 405 -1.43 7.08 18.04
N GLU A 406 -1.63 7.30 19.33
CA GLU A 406 -1.03 8.44 20.06
C GLU A 406 0.50 8.45 19.98
N ARG A 407 1.10 7.28 20.10
CA ARG A 407 2.55 7.12 19.99
C ARG A 407 3.05 7.36 18.56
N THR A 408 2.31 6.89 17.57
CA THR A 408 2.62 7.14 16.15
C THR A 408 2.53 8.63 15.84
N LEU A 409 1.50 9.30 16.35
CA LEU A 409 1.30 10.75 16.23
C LEU A 409 2.45 11.55 16.86
N ALA A 410 2.85 11.20 18.08
CA ALA A 410 3.98 11.84 18.75
C ALA A 410 5.30 11.66 17.97
N LEU A 411 5.55 10.46 17.44
CA LEU A 411 6.73 10.20 16.62
C LEU A 411 6.72 11.00 15.31
N VAL A 412 5.59 11.02 14.59
CA VAL A 412 5.47 11.80 13.34
C VAL A 412 5.82 13.27 13.57
N LYS A 413 5.32 13.88 14.65
CA LYS A 413 5.65 15.28 15.00
C LYS A 413 7.16 15.47 15.21
N ARG A 414 7.81 14.54 15.90
CA ARG A 414 9.26 14.61 16.16
C ARG A 414 10.08 14.43 14.88
N TYR A 415 9.75 13.45 14.05
CA TYR A 415 10.40 13.26 12.75
C TYR A 415 10.19 14.46 11.83
N ARG A 416 8.98 15.02 11.75
CA ARG A 416 8.70 16.21 10.94
C ARG A 416 9.57 17.38 11.36
N ARG A 417 9.60 17.70 12.67
CA ARG A 417 10.43 18.77 13.23
C ARG A 417 11.90 18.62 12.82
N LEU A 418 12.49 17.45 13.09
CA LEU A 418 13.91 17.20 12.82
C LEU A 418 14.23 17.15 11.32
N LEU A 419 13.32 16.66 10.47
CA LEU A 419 13.51 16.66 9.02
C LEU A 419 13.42 18.06 8.42
N ASP A 420 12.64 18.97 9.01
CA ASP A 420 12.54 20.37 8.58
C ASP A 420 13.76 21.21 8.97
N GLU A 421 14.56 20.77 9.95
CA GLU A 421 15.86 21.39 10.29
C GLU A 421 16.90 21.21 9.18
N GLY A 422 16.67 20.28 8.23
CA GLY A 422 17.53 20.06 7.08
C GLY A 422 18.70 19.10 7.33
N PRO A 423 19.62 18.96 6.36
CA PRO A 423 20.73 18.03 6.47
C PRO A 423 21.70 18.46 7.59
N PRO A 424 22.26 17.50 8.34
CA PRO A 424 23.25 17.82 9.37
C PRO A 424 24.51 18.44 8.75
N PRO A 425 25.23 19.30 9.49
CA PRO A 425 26.46 19.90 9.00
C PRO A 425 27.49 18.81 8.66
N PRO A 426 28.34 19.03 7.63
CA PRO A 426 29.38 18.08 7.29
C PRO A 426 30.26 17.78 8.50
N PRO A 427 30.73 16.54 8.69
CA PRO A 427 31.64 16.22 9.78
C PRO A 427 32.86 17.15 9.69
N LYS A 428 33.23 17.79 10.80
CA LYS A 428 34.49 18.53 10.88
C LYS A 428 35.61 17.55 10.56
N GLU A 429 36.39 17.82 9.51
CA GLU A 429 37.61 17.06 9.24
C GLU A 429 38.45 17.06 10.51
N GLN A 430 38.65 15.89 11.10
CA GLN A 430 39.68 15.74 12.12
C GLN A 430 41.00 15.97 11.37
N SER A 431 41.62 17.13 11.60
CA SER A 431 42.97 17.39 11.14
C SER A 431 43.84 16.23 11.60
N LYS A 432 44.40 15.49 10.63
CA LYS A 432 45.52 14.58 10.88
C LYS A 432 46.75 15.44 11.17
N ASP A 433 46.77 16.13 12.30
CA ASP A 433 48.00 16.68 12.83
C ASP A 433 48.57 15.68 13.85
N SER A 434 49.21 14.66 13.29
CA SER A 434 50.01 13.71 14.03
C SER A 434 51.35 14.35 14.41
N ARG A 435 51.35 15.23 15.42
CA ARG A 435 52.53 15.55 16.25
C ARG A 435 52.07 15.91 17.67
N LYS A 436 51.88 14.88 18.51
CA LYS A 436 52.00 15.08 19.96
C LYS A 436 53.49 15.22 20.29
N PRO A 437 53.98 16.33 20.86
CA PRO A 437 55.31 16.38 21.43
C PRO A 437 55.33 15.45 22.64
N VAL A 438 56.35 14.59 22.68
CA VAL A 438 56.70 13.79 23.85
C VAL A 438 57.08 14.75 24.97
N ALA A 439 56.34 14.74 26.08
CA ALA A 439 56.69 15.50 27.27
C ALA A 439 57.92 14.86 27.93
N GLY A 440 59.09 15.48 27.71
CA GLY A 440 60.33 15.24 28.46
C GLY A 440 60.55 16.34 29.50
N LEU A 441 60.97 15.88 30.68
CA LEU A 441 61.58 16.54 31.85
C LEU A 441 61.67 18.10 31.92
N ALA A 442 61.13 18.60 33.05
CA ALA A 442 61.64 19.65 33.97
C ALA A 442 62.45 20.85 33.44
N THR A 443 62.02 22.08 33.73
CA THR A 443 62.50 22.97 34.83
C THR A 443 61.81 24.35 34.76
N ALA A 444 61.91 25.13 35.83
CA ALA A 444 61.23 26.40 36.14
C ALA A 444 61.45 27.57 35.15
N ASP A 445 60.47 28.48 35.04
CA ASP A 445 60.55 29.90 35.48
C ASP A 445 59.38 30.77 34.94
N GLU A 446 58.73 31.49 35.88
CA GLU A 446 58.16 32.86 35.80
C GLU A 446 56.87 33.20 34.98
N PRO A 447 56.14 34.30 35.37
CA PRO A 447 54.67 34.38 35.36
C PRO A 447 54.06 35.48 34.47
N GLY A 448 52.73 35.40 34.24
CA GLY A 448 51.87 36.58 34.07
C GLY A 448 50.92 36.60 32.87
N SER A 449 49.62 36.41 33.11
CA SER A 449 48.57 37.39 32.77
C SER A 449 47.26 37.03 33.46
N THR A 450 46.55 38.05 33.94
CA THR A 450 45.47 37.98 34.93
C THR A 450 44.10 37.81 34.29
N ILE A 451 43.18 37.25 35.08
CA ILE A 451 41.77 36.94 34.76
C ILE A 451 40.96 38.16 34.25
N ALA A 452 41.47 39.39 34.40
CA ALA A 452 40.83 40.61 33.94
C ALA A 452 40.75 40.74 32.40
N GLU A 453 41.74 40.20 31.65
CA GLU A 453 41.74 40.28 30.17
C GLU A 453 40.72 39.33 29.52
N LYS A 454 40.24 38.32 30.25
CA LYS A 454 39.24 37.36 29.73
C LYS A 454 37.78 37.81 29.92
N ILE A 455 37.53 38.87 30.69
CA ILE A 455 36.17 39.33 31.01
C ILE A 455 35.70 40.44 30.05
N GLU A 456 36.60 41.21 29.43
CA GLU A 456 36.23 42.22 28.42
C GLU A 456 35.83 41.62 27.07
N ALA A 457 36.42 40.50 26.65
CA ALA A 457 36.09 39.87 25.36
C ALA A 457 34.68 39.25 25.28
N VAL A 458 33.98 39.08 26.41
CA VAL A 458 32.64 38.47 26.46
C VAL A 458 31.53 39.54 26.42
N LYS A 459 31.84 40.82 26.68
CA LYS A 459 30.84 41.90 26.70
C LYS A 459 30.50 42.47 25.32
N ASP A 460 31.40 42.38 24.34
CA ASP A 460 31.21 42.95 23.01
C ASP A 460 30.41 42.07 22.03
N SER A 461 30.02 40.86 22.44
CA SER A 461 29.28 39.92 21.58
C SER A 461 27.75 39.96 21.77
N LEU A 462 27.22 40.81 22.66
CA LEU A 462 25.83 40.71 23.13
C LEU A 462 24.95 41.97 22.94
N ILE A 463 25.33 42.94 22.12
CA ILE A 463 24.51 44.14 21.91
C ILE A 463 24.37 44.50 20.42
N GLY A 464 23.18 44.24 19.88
CA GLY A 464 22.66 44.79 18.61
C GLY A 464 21.66 43.81 17.98
N SER A 465 20.38 44.09 17.76
CA SER A 465 19.56 45.30 17.93
C SER A 465 18.09 44.87 17.82
N GLY A 466 17.23 45.33 18.73
CA GLY A 466 15.78 45.14 18.64
C GLY A 466 15.09 46.18 17.76
N GLY A 467 13.94 45.81 17.20
CA GLY A 467 12.98 46.71 16.55
C GLY A 467 11.58 46.09 16.56
N ALA A 468 10.61 46.80 17.14
CA ALA A 468 9.22 46.41 17.24
C ALA A 468 8.36 47.17 16.20
N GLY A 469 7.34 46.52 15.63
CA GLY A 469 6.31 47.24 14.85
C GLY A 469 5.33 46.41 14.02
N SER A 470 4.14 46.22 14.60
CA SER A 470 2.80 46.11 13.96
C SER A 470 2.29 44.77 13.37
N VAL A 471 1.04 44.50 13.74
CA VAL A 471 0.18 43.35 13.45
C VAL A 471 -0.50 43.54 12.09
N GLY A 472 -0.43 42.53 11.22
CA GLY A 472 -1.17 42.41 9.97
C GLY A 472 -1.41 40.94 9.65
N VAL A 473 -2.67 40.60 9.36
CA VAL A 473 -3.16 39.24 9.06
C VAL A 473 -2.79 38.84 7.62
N ALA A 474 -2.46 37.56 7.45
CA ALA A 474 -2.28 36.80 6.19
C ALA A 474 -1.00 37.09 5.38
N GLY A 475 -0.05 36.16 5.44
CA GLY A 475 1.12 36.10 4.56
C GLY A 475 2.00 34.89 4.88
N SER A 476 2.29 34.08 3.87
CA SER A 476 3.02 32.81 3.90
C SER A 476 4.36 32.86 4.64
N LEU A 477 4.60 31.94 5.59
CA LEU A 477 5.88 31.70 6.27
C LEU A 477 6.85 30.87 5.39
N THR A 478 7.02 31.24 4.11
CA THR A 478 7.86 30.47 3.15
C THR A 478 9.11 31.20 2.66
N ASP A 479 9.48 32.36 3.22
CA ASP A 479 10.61 33.15 2.68
C ASP A 479 11.93 33.01 3.47
N GLY A 480 12.14 31.89 4.17
CA GLY A 480 13.37 31.62 4.94
C GLY A 480 14.08 30.28 4.68
N LEU A 481 13.56 29.40 3.81
CA LEU A 481 14.07 28.04 3.58
C LEU A 481 14.38 27.79 2.10
N ALA A 482 15.28 28.59 1.52
CA ALA A 482 15.84 28.28 0.22
C ALA A 482 16.99 27.27 0.39
N GLY A 483 16.79 25.99 0.05
CA GLY A 483 17.93 25.08 -0.14
C GLY A 483 17.69 23.58 -0.36
N HIS A 484 16.64 22.95 0.16
CA HIS A 484 16.51 21.48 0.12
C HIS A 484 15.07 20.98 -0.04
N ASP A 485 14.87 19.92 -0.83
CA ASP A 485 13.59 19.23 -0.97
C ASP A 485 13.12 18.64 0.36
N GLN A 486 11.91 18.98 0.78
CA GLN A 486 11.31 18.47 2.02
C GLN A 486 11.13 16.94 1.94
N LYS A 487 11.62 16.22 2.96
CA LYS A 487 11.45 14.75 3.04
C LYS A 487 9.99 14.36 3.29
N VAL A 488 9.52 13.38 2.54
CA VAL A 488 8.16 12.83 2.66
C VAL A 488 8.03 11.91 3.87
N ILE A 489 6.92 12.00 4.59
CA ILE A 489 6.62 11.11 5.73
C ILE A 489 5.36 10.30 5.43
N PHE A 490 5.45 8.97 5.51
CA PHE A 490 4.27 8.12 5.64
C PHE A 490 4.13 7.69 7.10
N ALA A 491 2.93 7.77 7.65
CA ALA A 491 2.66 7.34 9.02
C ALA A 491 1.93 6.00 9.04
N THR A 492 2.36 5.07 9.89
CA THR A 492 1.70 3.78 10.03
C THR A 492 1.62 3.34 11.50
N GLY A 493 0.40 3.15 12.00
CA GLY A 493 0.17 2.67 13.36
C GLY A 493 -1.11 3.24 13.97
N GLY A 494 -2.08 2.37 14.25
CA GLY A 494 -3.28 2.71 15.01
C GLY A 494 -4.31 3.63 14.35
N ILE A 495 -4.09 4.06 13.10
CA ILE A 495 -5.04 4.86 12.33
C ILE A 495 -6.25 3.99 11.96
N THR A 496 -7.44 4.36 12.45
CA THR A 496 -8.67 3.54 12.33
C THR A 496 -9.87 4.27 11.70
N ASN A 497 -9.82 5.60 11.67
CA ASN A 497 -10.92 6.47 11.23
C ASN A 497 -10.40 7.74 10.55
N GLY A 498 -11.29 8.51 9.92
CA GLY A 498 -10.96 9.72 9.19
C GLY A 498 -10.39 10.86 10.04
N LYS A 499 -10.88 11.02 11.27
CA LYS A 499 -10.35 12.03 12.21
C LYS A 499 -8.87 11.79 12.51
N GLN A 500 -8.52 10.55 12.86
CA GLN A 500 -7.13 10.14 13.11
C GLN A 500 -6.25 10.28 11.87
N ALA A 501 -6.78 9.98 10.68
CA ALA A 501 -6.07 10.23 9.42
C ALA A 501 -5.79 11.72 9.21
N LEU A 502 -6.74 12.61 9.48
CA LEU A 502 -6.49 14.05 9.40
C LEU A 502 -5.49 14.53 10.47
N GLU A 503 -5.60 14.05 11.70
CA GLU A 503 -4.68 14.40 12.77
C GLU A 503 -3.22 14.03 12.45
N ILE A 504 -2.99 12.83 11.89
CA ILE A 504 -1.63 12.40 11.54
C ILE A 504 -1.07 13.16 10.33
N LEU A 505 -1.93 13.53 9.37
CA LEU A 505 -1.54 14.35 8.22
C LEU A 505 -1.19 15.78 8.67
N ASN A 506 -2.02 16.38 9.51
CA ASN A 506 -1.77 17.70 10.10
C ASN A 506 -0.51 17.73 10.98
N ALA A 507 -0.07 16.57 11.50
CA ALA A 507 1.18 16.45 12.24
C ALA A 507 2.43 16.44 11.35
N GLY A 508 2.27 16.43 10.02
CA GLY A 508 3.38 16.48 9.06
C GLY A 508 3.56 15.22 8.22
N ALA A 509 2.68 14.23 8.33
CA ALA A 509 2.66 13.10 7.40
C ALA A 509 2.01 13.50 6.07
N SER A 510 2.55 13.00 4.96
CA SER A 510 1.95 13.13 3.63
C SER A 510 0.93 12.03 3.35
N VAL A 511 1.09 10.86 3.97
CA VAL A 511 0.21 9.68 3.78
C VAL A 511 -0.03 8.96 5.11
N ALA A 512 -1.28 8.56 5.32
CA ALA A 512 -1.73 7.73 6.43
C ALA A 512 -1.91 6.28 5.96
N GLN A 513 -1.06 5.37 6.41
CA GLN A 513 -1.14 3.94 6.09
C GLN A 513 -1.97 3.16 7.12
N ILE A 514 -2.78 2.22 6.62
CA ILE A 514 -3.59 1.32 7.45
C ILE A 514 -3.22 -0.15 7.23
N TYR A 515 -3.40 -0.95 8.29
CA TYR A 515 -3.31 -2.41 8.25
C TYR A 515 -4.41 -3.02 9.11
N THR A 516 -4.30 -2.89 10.44
CA THR A 516 -5.21 -3.56 11.39
C THR A 516 -6.66 -3.12 11.22
N ALA A 517 -6.88 -1.85 10.88
CA ALA A 517 -8.21 -1.33 10.57
C ALA A 517 -8.87 -2.09 9.40
N LEU A 518 -8.11 -2.46 8.37
CA LEU A 518 -8.60 -3.26 7.24
C LEU A 518 -8.94 -4.70 7.66
N ILE A 519 -8.11 -5.31 8.52
CA ILE A 519 -8.34 -6.68 9.02
C ILE A 519 -9.66 -6.79 9.81
N TYR A 520 -9.98 -5.77 10.61
CA TYR A 520 -11.22 -5.77 11.42
C TYR A 520 -12.42 -5.11 10.72
N GLY A 521 -12.20 -4.15 9.83
CA GLY A 521 -13.25 -3.40 9.13
C GLY A 521 -13.60 -3.92 7.75
N GLY A 522 -12.76 -4.78 7.16
CA GLY A 522 -12.93 -5.32 5.81
C GLY A 522 -12.66 -4.31 4.70
N VAL A 523 -12.96 -4.71 3.47
CA VAL A 523 -12.64 -3.97 2.23
C VAL A 523 -13.23 -2.55 2.15
N GLY A 524 -14.28 -2.26 2.93
CA GLY A 524 -14.91 -0.93 3.01
C GLY A 524 -14.16 0.09 3.88
N THR A 525 -13.08 -0.31 4.56
CA THR A 525 -12.42 0.54 5.55
C THR A 525 -11.86 1.82 4.94
N VAL A 526 -11.23 1.77 3.77
CA VAL A 526 -10.65 2.95 3.12
C VAL A 526 -11.75 3.93 2.69
N SER A 527 -12.81 3.45 2.05
CA SER A 527 -13.95 4.28 1.65
C SER A 527 -14.63 4.93 2.86
N ARG A 528 -14.72 4.21 4.00
CA ARG A 528 -15.22 4.78 5.26
C ARG A 528 -14.33 5.90 5.78
N ILE A 529 -13.02 5.66 5.89
CA ILE A 529 -12.05 6.66 6.36
C ILE A 529 -12.12 7.93 5.50
N LYS A 530 -12.13 7.81 4.17
CA LYS A 530 -12.24 8.97 3.27
C LYS A 530 -13.56 9.72 3.42
N LYS A 531 -14.67 9.00 3.65
CA LYS A 531 -15.96 9.65 3.96
C LYS A 531 -15.87 10.45 5.25
N GLU A 532 -15.40 9.83 6.32
CA GLU A 532 -15.21 10.48 7.64
C GLU A 532 -14.26 11.69 7.55
N MET A 533 -13.18 11.61 6.74
CA MET A 533 -12.28 12.75 6.51
C MET A 533 -13.01 13.93 5.89
N ARG A 534 -13.82 13.72 4.85
CA ARG A 534 -14.58 14.81 4.21
C ARG A 534 -15.57 15.44 5.19
N GLU A 535 -16.28 14.60 5.95
CA GLU A 535 -17.21 15.07 6.98
C GLU A 535 -16.49 15.90 8.07
N GLU A 536 -15.27 15.53 8.45
CA GLU A 536 -14.45 16.30 9.41
C GLU A 536 -13.88 17.59 8.82
N ILE A 537 -13.56 17.63 7.52
CA ILE A 537 -13.15 18.86 6.84
C ILE A 537 -14.34 19.83 6.74
N GLU A 538 -15.50 19.36 6.26
CA GLU A 538 -16.72 20.16 6.14
C GLU A 538 -17.17 20.78 7.47
N LYS A 539 -16.94 20.08 8.61
CA LYS A 539 -17.22 20.62 9.95
C LYS A 539 -16.29 21.77 10.36
N ARG A 540 -15.09 21.88 9.79
CA ARG A 540 -14.08 22.88 10.16
C ARG A 540 -14.18 24.17 9.35
N GLY A 541 -15.03 24.21 8.31
CA GLY A 541 -15.12 25.32 7.35
C GLY A 541 -14.06 25.18 6.26
#